data_AF-A0A1M4Y2Q9-F1
#
_entry.id   AF-A0A1M4Y2Q9-F1
#
_cell.length_a   1.000
_cell.length_b   1.000
_cell.length_c   1.000
_cell.angle_alpha   90.00
_cell.angle_beta   90.00
_cell.angle_gamma   90.00
#
_symmetry.space_group_name_H-M   'P 1'
#
loop_
_entity.id
_entity.type
_entity.pdbx_description
1 polymer ?
#
loop_
_entity_poly.entity_id
_entity_poly.type
_entity_poly.pdbx_seq_one_letter_code
_entity_poly.pdbx_strand_id
1 'polypeptide(L)'
;MENENSNFIQYTKHYKAISFNVNYCFRNNDLRELYFTVQTLESLAGNKSVGDFMYGKIDKDFKLGIGIKEFQIIMSKELHERMGLLYDEIKNEYVQFINTHL
;
A
#
# COMPACT_ATOMS: atom_id res chain seq x y z
N MET A 1 17.06 0.51 22.75
CA MET A 1 17.61 -0.35 21.68
C MET A 1 17.43 0.42 20.39
N GLU A 2 18.49 1.10 19.97
CA GLU A 2 18.54 1.82 18.69
C GLU A 2 18.54 0.75 17.60
N ASN A 3 17.50 0.73 16.76
CA ASN A 3 17.40 -0.26 15.69
C ASN A 3 18.37 0.11 14.56
N GLU A 4 19.53 -0.54 14.57
CA GLU A 4 20.36 -0.74 13.38
C GLU A 4 19.49 -1.36 12.27
N ASN A 5 19.53 -0.79 11.06
CA ASN A 5 18.84 -1.22 9.83
C ASN A 5 17.41 -0.72 9.58
N SER A 6 17.22 0.53 9.15
CA SER A 6 16.16 0.79 8.16
C SER A 6 16.78 0.92 6.77
N ASN A 7 17.11 -0.23 6.16
CA ASN A 7 17.45 -0.34 4.72
C ASN A 7 16.27 0.02 3.81
N PHE A 8 15.31 0.81 4.30
CA PHE A 8 14.05 1.09 3.65
C PHE A 8 13.66 2.55 3.76
N ILE A 9 13.16 3.12 2.66
CA ILE A 9 12.43 4.39 2.63
C ILE A 9 10.98 4.06 2.86
N GLN A 10 10.42 4.58 3.95
CA GLN A 10 9.03 4.34 4.33
C GLN A 10 8.28 5.65 4.45
N TYR A 11 7.06 5.68 3.91
CA TYR A 11 6.17 6.82 4.06
C TYR A 11 4.71 6.36 3.91
N THR A 12 3.79 7.19 4.39
CA THR A 12 2.35 6.90 4.31
C THR A 12 1.66 7.95 3.45
N LYS A 13 0.77 7.51 2.56
CA LYS A 13 -0.08 8.38 1.75
C LYS A 13 -1.55 8.13 2.07
N HIS A 14 -2.27 9.22 2.25
CA HIS A 14 -3.68 9.23 2.63
C HIS A 14 -4.53 9.51 1.40
N TYR A 15 -5.18 8.49 0.85
CA TYR A 15 -6.07 8.60 -0.31
C TYR A 15 -7.51 8.82 0.16
N LYS A 16 -7.80 10.03 0.63
CA LYS A 16 -9.12 10.39 1.19
C LYS A 16 -10.28 10.17 0.22
N ALA A 17 -10.07 10.42 -1.07
CA ALA A 17 -11.11 10.27 -2.11
C ALA A 17 -11.58 8.83 -2.30
N ILE A 18 -10.75 7.84 -1.97
CA ILE A 18 -11.05 6.41 -2.08
C ILE A 18 -11.01 5.70 -0.71
N SER A 19 -10.96 6.47 0.37
CA SER A 19 -10.98 6.02 1.76
C SER A 19 -9.95 4.93 2.09
N PHE A 20 -8.72 5.11 1.60
CA PHE A 20 -7.60 4.23 1.93
C PHE A 20 -6.39 5.00 2.47
N ASN A 21 -5.67 4.38 3.39
CA ASN A 21 -4.33 4.77 3.81
C ASN A 21 -3.35 3.70 3.35
N VAL A 22 -2.28 4.11 2.69
CA VAL A 22 -1.27 3.20 2.16
C VAL A 22 0.08 3.54 2.78
N ASN A 23 0.69 2.56 3.43
CA ASN A 23 2.08 2.63 3.85
C ASN A 23 2.94 2.04 2.73
N TYR A 24 3.85 2.82 2.19
CA TYR A 24 4.80 2.44 1.16
C TYR A 24 6.17 2.20 1.78
N CYS A 25 6.88 1.20 1.25
CA CYS A 25 8.19 0.78 1.70
C CYS A 25 9.05 0.37 0.50
N PHE A 26 10.09 1.14 0.22
CA PHE A 26 11.11 0.84 -0.80
C PHE A 26 12.40 0.39 -0.13
N ARG A 27 13.20 -0.46 -0.77
CA ARG A 27 14.56 -0.76 -0.29
C ARG A 27 15.53 0.35 -0.70
N ASN A 28 16.28 0.93 0.23
CA ASN A 28 17.22 2.03 -0.04
C ASN A 28 18.23 1.72 -1.16
N ASN A 29 18.65 0.46 -1.26
CA ASN A 29 19.68 0.03 -2.22
C ASN A 29 19.09 -0.56 -3.52
N ASP A 30 17.76 -0.74 -3.59
CA ASP A 30 17.08 -1.25 -4.77
C ASP A 30 15.63 -0.73 -4.83
N LEU A 31 15.45 0.39 -5.54
CA LEU A 31 14.16 1.05 -5.70
C LEU A 31 13.20 0.35 -6.67
N ARG A 32 13.62 -0.77 -7.28
CA ARG A 32 12.82 -1.55 -8.25
C ARG A 32 11.81 -2.48 -7.58
N GLU A 33 11.68 -2.42 -6.26
CA GLU A 33 10.64 -3.11 -5.53
C GLU A 33 9.95 -2.15 -4.57
N LEU A 34 8.63 -2.05 -4.71
CA LEU A 34 7.76 -1.36 -3.78
C LEU A 34 6.96 -2.38 -2.99
N TYR A 35 7.02 -2.29 -1.67
CA TYR A 35 6.16 -3.03 -0.75
C TYR A 35 5.12 -2.08 -0.18
N PHE A 36 3.91 -2.56 0.05
CA PHE A 36 2.88 -1.72 0.64
C PHE A 36 1.93 -2.49 1.56
N THR A 37 1.36 -1.77 2.53
CA THR A 37 0.20 -2.20 3.29
C THR A 37 -0.89 -1.14 3.21
N VAL A 38 -2.14 -1.58 3.25
CA VAL A 38 -3.31 -0.73 3.07
C VAL A 38 -4.26 -0.93 4.23
N GLN A 39 -4.77 0.18 4.73
CA GLN A 39 -5.85 0.23 5.72
C GLN A 39 -7.02 1.00 5.13
N THR A 40 -8.24 0.56 5.44
CA THR A 40 -9.45 1.34 5.13
C THR A 40 -9.55 2.53 6.09
N LEU A 41 -10.09 3.68 5.68
CA LEU A 41 -10.32 4.78 6.64
C LEU A 41 -11.36 4.38 7.69
N GLU A 42 -12.31 3.53 7.32
CA GLU A 42 -13.30 2.93 8.22
C GLU A 42 -12.62 2.14 9.36
N SER A 43 -11.52 1.41 9.07
CA SER A 43 -10.72 0.72 10.09
C SER A 43 -10.00 1.64 11.08
N LEU A 44 -9.75 2.90 10.70
CA LEU A 44 -9.05 3.87 11.56
C LEU A 44 -10.01 4.67 12.45
N ALA A 45 -11.28 4.77 12.06
CA ALA A 45 -12.29 5.52 12.81
C ALA A 45 -12.92 4.71 13.96
N GLY A 46 -12.73 3.38 14.00
CA GLY A 46 -13.25 2.51 15.05
C GLY A 46 -12.20 2.13 16.09
N ASN A 47 -12.59 2.09 17.37
CA ASN A 47 -11.79 1.58 18.51
C ASN A 47 -11.38 0.08 18.41
N LYS A 48 -11.50 -0.56 17.24
CA LYS A 48 -10.95 -1.87 16.96
C LYS A 48 -9.65 -1.65 16.20
N SER A 49 -8.55 -2.12 16.78
CA SER A 49 -7.27 -2.30 16.08
C SER A 49 -7.50 -3.24 14.89
N VAL A 50 -7.97 -2.69 13.78
CA VAL A 50 -8.09 -3.43 12.52
C VAL A 50 -6.77 -3.16 11.82
N GLY A 51 -5.86 -4.12 11.93
CA GLY A 51 -4.59 -4.09 11.22
C GLY A 51 -4.79 -4.07 9.70
N ASP A 52 -3.68 -4.13 8.96
CA ASP A 52 -3.68 -3.99 7.50
C ASP A 52 -4.76 -4.86 6.81
N PHE A 53 -5.61 -4.22 6.00
CA PHE A 53 -6.66 -4.85 5.20
C PHE A 53 -6.06 -5.64 4.04
N MET A 54 -5.09 -5.02 3.37
CA MET A 54 -4.42 -5.55 2.19
C MET A 54 -2.93 -5.26 2.30
N TYR A 55 -2.12 -6.13 1.71
CA TYR A 55 -0.69 -5.92 1.54
C TYR A 55 -0.28 -6.37 0.15
N GLY A 56 0.87 -5.92 -0.32
CA GLY A 56 1.33 -6.31 -1.63
C GLY A 56 2.70 -5.80 -1.98
N LYS A 57 3.08 -6.07 -3.22
CA LYS A 57 4.30 -5.55 -3.82
C LYS A 57 4.15 -5.30 -5.31
N ILE A 58 4.92 -4.33 -5.81
CA ILE A 58 5.23 -4.19 -7.23
C ILE A 58 6.70 -4.55 -7.42
N ASP A 59 6.98 -5.47 -8.34
CA ASP A 59 8.35 -5.84 -8.70
C ASP A 59 8.90 -5.05 -9.89
N LYS A 60 10.16 -5.29 -10.22
CA LYS A 60 10.88 -4.64 -11.33
C LYS A 60 10.25 -4.86 -12.71
N ASP A 61 9.42 -5.90 -12.87
CA ASP A 61 8.70 -6.21 -14.10
C ASP A 61 7.30 -5.56 -14.12
N PHE A 62 7.01 -4.64 -13.18
CA PHE A 62 5.72 -4.00 -12.97
C PHE A 62 4.58 -4.97 -12.63
N LYS A 63 4.90 -6.15 -12.07
CA LYS A 63 3.88 -7.10 -11.63
C LYS A 63 3.41 -6.73 -10.23
N LEU A 64 2.11 -6.46 -10.12
CA LEU A 64 1.44 -6.19 -8.86
C LEU A 64 0.95 -7.51 -8.24
N GLY A 65 1.52 -7.87 -7.09
CA GLY A 65 1.05 -8.97 -6.26
C GLY A 65 0.34 -8.45 -5.02
N ILE A 66 -0.84 -9.00 -4.71
CA ILE A 66 -1.69 -8.54 -3.61
C ILE A 66 -2.13 -9.73 -2.75
N GLY A 67 -2.06 -9.55 -1.43
CA GLY A 67 -2.71 -10.38 -0.43
C GLY A 67 -3.75 -9.58 0.34
N ILE A 68 -4.87 -10.22 0.68
CA ILE A 68 -5.90 -9.68 1.56
C ILE A 68 -5.78 -10.44 2.87
N LYS A 69 -5.73 -9.74 3.99
CA LYS A 69 -5.46 -10.36 5.30
C LYS A 69 -6.62 -11.23 5.78
N GLU A 70 -7.85 -10.86 5.41
CA GLU A 70 -9.05 -11.63 5.74
C GLU A 70 -9.32 -12.70 4.67
N PHE A 71 -9.61 -13.92 5.12
CA PHE A 71 -9.97 -15.04 4.24
C PHE A 71 -11.28 -14.78 3.48
N GLN A 72 -12.19 -13.99 4.06
CA GLN A 72 -13.46 -13.64 3.47
C GLN A 72 -13.80 -12.18 3.78
N ILE A 73 -13.99 -11.38 2.74
CA ILE A 73 -14.44 -9.99 2.83
C ILE A 73 -15.79 -9.84 2.12
N ILE A 74 -16.66 -8.98 2.64
CA ILE A 74 -17.91 -8.62 1.95
C ILE A 74 -17.56 -7.61 0.86
N MET A 75 -17.49 -8.08 -0.38
CA MET A 75 -17.19 -7.23 -1.54
C MET A 75 -18.44 -6.48 -2.00
N SER A 76 -18.65 -5.26 -1.48
CA SER A 76 -19.65 -4.35 -2.04
C SER A 76 -19.15 -3.79 -3.39
N LYS A 77 -20.08 -3.36 -4.24
CA LYS A 77 -19.74 -2.69 -5.51
C LYS A 77 -18.83 -1.47 -5.27
N GLU A 78 -19.15 -0.67 -4.26
CA GLU A 78 -18.36 0.51 -3.90
C GLU A 78 -16.94 0.14 -3.46
N LEU A 79 -16.77 -0.89 -2.62
CA LEU A 79 -15.44 -1.36 -2.20
C LEU A 79 -14.63 -1.86 -3.41
N HIS A 80 -15.27 -2.61 -4.31
CA HIS A 80 -14.64 -3.11 -5.53
C HIS A 80 -14.14 -1.96 -6.43
N GLU A 81 -14.97 -0.95 -6.65
CA GLU A 81 -14.61 0.23 -7.45
C GLU A 81 -13.45 1.02 -6.80
N ARG A 82 -13.51 1.25 -5.48
CA ARG A 82 -12.42 1.90 -4.74
C ARG A 82 -11.12 1.10 -4.79
N MET A 83 -11.19 -0.23 -4.75
CA MET A 83 -10.02 -1.10 -4.90
C MET A 83 -9.41 -1.00 -6.31
N GLY A 84 -10.22 -0.88 -7.35
CA GLY A 84 -9.74 -0.61 -8.70
C GLY A 84 -8.93 0.69 -8.77
N LEU A 85 -9.48 1.78 -8.24
CA LEU A 85 -8.79 3.08 -8.18
C LEU A 85 -7.51 3.02 -7.33
N LEU A 86 -7.54 2.29 -6.22
CA LEU A 86 -6.36 2.08 -5.38
C LEU A 86 -5.22 1.40 -6.15
N TYR A 87 -5.51 0.44 -7.03
CA TYR A 87 -4.49 -0.22 -7.83
C TYR A 87 -3.80 0.73 -8.80
N ASP A 88 -4.56 1.65 -9.39
CA ASP A 88 -4.01 2.67 -10.26
C ASP A 88 -3.13 3.65 -9.47
N GLU A 89 -3.58 4.08 -8.29
CA GLU A 89 -2.81 4.96 -7.40
C GLU A 89 -1.48 4.33 -6.96
N ILE A 90 -1.46 3.05 -6.59
CA ILE A 90 -0.23 2.35 -6.17
C ILE A 90 0.76 2.22 -7.34
N LYS A 91 0.27 1.91 -8.55
CA LYS A 91 1.11 1.86 -9.75
C LYS A 91 1.68 3.23 -10.11
N ASN A 92 0.84 4.27 -10.06
CA ASN A 92 1.26 5.64 -10.34
C ASN A 92 2.32 6.10 -9.32
N GLU A 93 2.12 5.79 -8.03
CA GLU A 93 3.09 6.08 -6.99
C GLU A 93 4.44 5.42 -7.28
N TYR A 94 4.45 4.14 -7.64
CA TYR A 94 5.67 3.41 -8.00
C TYR A 94 6.42 4.09 -9.16
N VAL A 95 5.71 4.42 -10.24
CA VAL A 95 6.31 5.10 -11.41
C VAL A 95 6.86 6.48 -11.04
N GLN A 96 6.09 7.27 -10.28
CA GLN A 96 6.51 8.61 -9.85
C GLN A 96 7.75 8.53 -8.96
N PHE A 97 7.78 7.60 -8.01
CA PHE A 97 8.88 7.43 -7.09
C PHE A 97 10.16 7.05 -7.83
N ILE A 98 10.10 6.05 -8.71
CA ILE A 98 11.24 5.62 -9.52
C ILE A 98 11.77 6.75 -10.41
N ASN A 99 10.88 7.47 -11.12
CA ASN A 99 11.29 8.56 -12.00
C ASN A 99 11.92 9.75 -11.27
N THR A 100 11.67 9.90 -9.96
CA THR A 100 12.25 10.98 -9.16
C THR A 100 13.64 10.61 -8.60
N HIS A 101 13.97 9.32 -8.56
CA HIS A 101 15.19 8.81 -7.90
C HIS A 101 16.14 8.03 -8.83
N LEU A 102 15.80 7.85 -10.11
CA LEU A 102 16.68 7.36 -11.18
C LEU A 102 17.11 8.52 -12.09
#